data_AF-A0A0H2RX56-F1
#
_entry.id   AF-A0A0H2RX56-F1
#
_cell.length_a   1.000
_cell.length_b   1.000
_cell.length_c   1.000
_cell.angle_alpha   90.00
_cell.angle_beta   90.00
_cell.angle_gamma   90.00
#
_symmetry.space_group_name_H-M   'P 1'
#
loop_
_entity.id
_entity.type
_entity.pdbx_description
1 polymer ?
#
loop_
_entity_poly.entity_id
_entity_poly.type
_entity_poly.pdbx_seq_one_letter_code
_entity_poly.pdbx_strand_id
1 'polypeptide(L)'
;MAAETQVICAVFVADRTGIAQAGLKWIKRLHDISGQESNKGTLDGIHTSYNIDSRFVTYRFFVPEDTWTVLDSLIPMSLDKTGVLYAFIPQTGIDNRYFIINRLEGHRIEIACGGWGNPQIPECIKELEDYFQDFARNADLPAWIFPLAEVLVKIEK
;
A
#
# COMPACT_ATOMS: atom_id res chain seq x y z
N MET A 1 -36.07 -28.33 21.03
CA MET A 1 -34.88 -28.46 21.87
C MET A 1 -34.15 -27.13 21.82
N ALA A 2 -33.99 -26.46 22.96
CA ALA A 2 -33.22 -25.22 23.02
C ALA A 2 -31.74 -25.56 22.75
N ALA A 3 -31.09 -24.85 21.84
CA ALA A 3 -29.66 -25.03 21.59
C ALA A 3 -28.89 -24.67 22.88
N GLU A 4 -28.11 -25.62 23.36
CA GLU A 4 -27.31 -25.46 24.57
C GLU A 4 -26.16 -24.49 24.27
N THR A 5 -26.09 -23.37 24.99
CA THR A 5 -25.06 -22.37 24.79
C THR A 5 -23.79 -22.82 25.50
N GLN A 6 -22.73 -23.11 24.74
CA GLN A 6 -21.44 -23.48 25.29
C GLN A 6 -20.55 -22.25 25.46
N VAL A 7 -20.04 -22.03 26.68
CA VAL A 7 -19.06 -20.98 26.98
C VAL A 7 -17.66 -21.56 26.82
N ILE A 8 -16.86 -20.98 25.92
CA ILE A 8 -15.49 -21.42 25.63
C ILE A 8 -14.53 -20.29 26.03
N CYS A 9 -13.60 -20.58 26.94
CA CYS A 9 -12.49 -19.67 27.23
C CYS A 9 -11.48 -19.72 26.08
N ALA A 10 -11.47 -18.69 25.24
CA ALA A 10 -10.52 -18.55 24.14
C ALA A 10 -9.74 -17.24 24.27
N VAL A 11 -8.47 -17.27 23.82
CA VAL A 11 -7.64 -16.07 23.65
C VAL A 11 -7.59 -15.76 22.16
N PHE A 12 -8.15 -14.62 21.76
CA PHE A 12 -8.05 -14.16 20.38
C PHE A 12 -6.72 -13.43 20.17
N VAL A 13 -5.84 -14.02 19.35
CA VAL A 13 -4.58 -13.40 18.94
C VAL A 13 -4.77 -12.86 17.54
N ALA A 14 -4.94 -11.54 17.40
CA ALA A 14 -4.92 -10.89 16.10
C ALA A 14 -3.51 -10.42 15.78
N ASP A 15 -3.01 -10.85 14.63
CA ASP A 15 -1.93 -10.17 13.98
C ASP A 15 -2.38 -8.74 13.59
N ARG A 16 -1.71 -7.73 14.16
CA ARG A 16 -1.86 -6.31 13.80
C ARG A 16 -0.65 -5.79 13.02
N THR A 17 0.26 -6.68 12.61
CA THR A 17 1.50 -6.31 11.96
C THR A 17 1.21 -5.99 10.49
N GLY A 18 1.53 -4.76 10.07
CA GLY A 18 1.40 -4.31 8.68
C GLY A 18 -0.01 -3.95 8.21
N ILE A 19 -0.12 -3.68 6.91
CA ILE A 19 -1.33 -3.21 6.21
C ILE A 19 -2.43 -4.28 6.07
N ALA A 20 -2.14 -5.54 6.42
CA ALA A 20 -3.03 -6.70 6.25
C ALA A 20 -4.37 -6.54 6.99
N GLN A 21 -4.32 -6.04 8.23
CA GLN A 21 -5.46 -5.89 9.15
C GLN A 21 -6.39 -7.13 9.23
N ALA A 22 -5.87 -8.33 8.96
CA ALA A 22 -6.68 -9.54 8.78
C ALA A 22 -7.51 -9.85 10.03
N GLY A 23 -6.91 -9.72 11.22
CA GLY A 23 -7.60 -9.91 12.49
C GLY A 23 -8.81 -8.99 12.67
N LEU A 24 -8.71 -7.72 12.29
CA LEU A 24 -9.82 -6.76 12.39
C LEU A 24 -10.94 -7.07 11.38
N LYS A 25 -10.59 -7.50 10.16
CA LYS A 25 -11.57 -7.92 9.14
C LYS A 25 -12.34 -9.16 9.60
N TRP A 26 -11.66 -10.13 10.20
CA TRP A 26 -12.28 -11.35 10.71
C TRP A 26 -13.20 -11.08 11.91
N ILE A 27 -12.80 -10.21 12.85
CA ILE A 27 -13.68 -9.79 13.96
C ILE A 27 -14.95 -9.12 13.42
N LYS A 28 -14.82 -8.21 12.45
CA LYS A 28 -15.99 -7.55 11.84
C LYS A 28 -16.93 -8.57 11.20
N ARG A 29 -16.41 -9.58 10.49
CA ARG A 29 -17.22 -10.66 9.91
C ARG A 29 -17.95 -11.52 10.96
N LEU A 30 -17.34 -11.74 12.13
CA LEU A 30 -17.98 -12.45 13.24
C LEU A 30 -19.10 -11.62 13.88
N HIS A 31 -18.97 -10.29 13.93
CA HIS A 31 -19.98 -9.38 14.48
C HIS A 31 -21.09 -8.99 13.48
N ASP A 32 -20.84 -9.06 12.18
CA ASP A 32 -21.80 -8.67 11.15
C ASP A 32 -22.74 -9.85 10.81
N ILE A 33 -23.73 -10.07 11.69
CA ILE A 33 -24.70 -11.18 11.63
C ILE A 33 -25.67 -11.07 10.41
N SER A 34 -25.57 -10.01 9.59
CA SER A 34 -26.63 -9.58 8.67
C SER A 34 -26.59 -10.13 7.21
N GLY A 35 -25.66 -11.02 6.83
CA GLY A 35 -25.43 -11.35 5.40
C GLY A 35 -25.02 -12.80 5.04
N GLN A 36 -25.91 -13.47 4.30
CA GLN A 36 -25.83 -14.53 3.26
C GLN A 36 -24.73 -15.62 3.14
N GLU A 37 -23.72 -15.77 4.00
CA GLU A 37 -22.78 -16.92 3.90
C GLU A 37 -23.04 -18.01 4.97
N SER A 38 -23.05 -19.28 4.55
CA SER A 38 -23.57 -20.44 5.29
C SER A 38 -22.77 -20.87 6.53
N ASN A 39 -21.61 -20.29 6.79
CA ASN A 39 -20.69 -20.69 7.88
C ASN A 39 -20.39 -19.57 8.88
N LYS A 40 -21.30 -18.60 9.06
CA LYS A 40 -21.10 -17.50 10.02
C LYS A 40 -21.07 -17.99 11.47
N GLY A 41 -20.00 -17.68 12.19
CA GLY A 41 -19.93 -17.71 13.66
C GLY A 41 -19.57 -19.05 14.30
N THR A 42 -19.24 -20.09 13.53
CA THR A 42 -18.73 -21.36 14.08
C THR A 42 -17.20 -21.33 14.18
N LEU A 43 -16.64 -22.01 15.18
CA LEU A 43 -15.19 -22.18 15.33
C LEU A 43 -14.55 -22.83 14.09
N ASP A 44 -15.30 -23.71 13.41
CA ASP A 44 -14.86 -24.39 12.18
C ASP A 44 -14.71 -23.43 10.98
N GLY A 45 -15.37 -22.27 11.01
CA GLY A 45 -15.26 -21.22 9.99
C GLY A 45 -14.12 -20.22 10.24
N ILE A 46 -13.36 -20.37 11.34
CA ILE A 46 -12.26 -19.46 11.67
C ILE A 46 -11.07 -19.78 10.75
N HIS A 47 -10.67 -18.79 9.96
CA HIS A 47 -9.43 -18.87 9.19
C HIS A 47 -8.22 -18.93 10.15
N THR A 48 -7.41 -19.98 10.02
CA THR A 48 -6.17 -20.18 10.79
C THR A 48 -4.93 -19.64 10.09
N SER A 49 -5.05 -19.31 8.80
CA SER A 49 -3.99 -18.71 7.99
C SER A 49 -4.55 -17.60 7.11
N TYR A 50 -3.77 -16.54 6.91
CA TYR A 50 -4.08 -15.44 6.00
C TYR A 50 -2.95 -15.30 4.98
N ASN A 51 -3.28 -15.41 3.69
CA ASN A 51 -2.41 -14.92 2.63
C ASN A 51 -2.90 -13.51 2.25
N ILE A 52 -2.01 -12.53 2.34
CA ILE A 52 -2.32 -11.14 1.98
C ILE A 52 -2.38 -10.94 0.46
N ASP A 53 -1.86 -11.89 -0.33
CA ASP A 53 -1.68 -11.77 -1.79
C ASP A 53 -1.04 -10.42 -2.14
N SER A 54 0.03 -10.08 -1.41
CA SER A 54 0.73 -8.82 -1.61
C SER A 54 1.62 -8.90 -2.83
N ARG A 55 1.58 -7.85 -3.64
CA ARG A 55 2.48 -7.68 -4.78
C ARG A 55 3.11 -6.30 -4.68
N PHE A 56 4.41 -6.20 -4.94
CA PHE A 56 5.08 -4.93 -5.04
C PHE A 56 6.21 -4.99 -6.08
N VAL A 57 6.54 -3.83 -6.62
CA VAL A 57 7.67 -3.58 -7.50
C VAL A 57 8.40 -2.36 -6.98
N THR A 58 9.71 -2.31 -7.20
CA THR A 58 10.54 -1.21 -6.76
C THR A 58 11.43 -0.76 -7.91
N TYR A 59 11.38 0.53 -8.21
CA TYR A 59 12.22 1.18 -9.20
C TYR A 59 13.25 2.04 -8.49
N ARG A 60 14.53 1.90 -8.87
CA ARG A 60 15.64 2.62 -8.26
C ARG A 60 16.38 3.40 -9.32
N PHE A 61 16.48 4.69 -9.10
CA PHE A 61 17.09 5.63 -10.02
C PHE A 61 18.36 6.18 -9.39
N PHE A 62 19.47 6.13 -10.13
CA PHE A 62 20.60 7.01 -9.84
C PHE A 62 20.34 8.33 -10.54
N VAL A 63 20.36 9.42 -9.79
CA VAL A 63 20.01 10.76 -10.29
C VAL A 63 21.30 11.57 -10.47
N PRO A 64 21.67 11.95 -11.71
CA PRO A 64 22.81 12.82 -11.96
C PRO A 64 22.68 14.17 -11.23
N GLU A 65 23.80 14.81 -10.89
CA GLU A 65 23.84 16.05 -10.08
C GLU A 65 22.99 17.19 -10.67
N ASP A 66 23.05 17.39 -11.99
CA ASP A 66 22.22 18.39 -12.68
C ASP A 66 20.73 18.11 -12.51
N THR A 67 20.33 16.84 -12.59
CA THR A 67 18.93 16.42 -12.40
C THR A 67 18.54 16.47 -10.92
N TRP A 68 19.46 16.18 -10.02
CA TRP A 68 19.25 16.25 -8.57
C TRP A 68 18.89 17.67 -8.16
N THR A 69 19.61 18.67 -8.68
CA THR A 69 19.34 20.08 -8.41
C THR A 69 17.95 20.48 -8.89
N VAL A 70 17.54 20.02 -10.07
CA VAL A 70 16.17 20.23 -10.58
C VAL A 70 15.14 19.60 -9.64
N LEU A 71 15.33 18.35 -9.22
CA LEU A 71 14.40 17.68 -8.30
C LEU A 71 14.34 18.34 -6.92
N ASP A 72 15.47 18.80 -6.35
CA ASP A 72 15.49 19.47 -5.04
C ASP A 72 14.76 20.81 -5.08
N SER A 73 14.76 21.51 -6.23
CA SER A 73 13.95 22.73 -6.42
C SER A 73 12.45 22.46 -6.65
N LEU A 74 12.10 21.29 -7.18
CA LEU A 74 10.73 20.90 -7.48
C LEU A 74 9.98 20.44 -6.21
N ILE A 75 10.68 19.70 -5.35
CA ILE A 75 10.10 19.03 -4.19
C ILE A 75 10.16 20.00 -3.00
N PRO A 76 9.06 20.22 -2.27
CA PRO A 76 9.02 21.19 -1.17
C PRO A 76 9.86 20.79 0.06
N MET A 77 10.54 19.65 0.01
CA MET A 77 11.37 19.10 1.07
C MET A 77 12.79 18.96 0.55
N SER A 78 13.77 19.20 1.42
CA SER A 78 15.18 18.97 1.07
C SER A 78 15.43 17.48 0.88
N LEU A 79 15.91 17.11 -0.30
CA LEU A 79 16.23 15.73 -0.65
C LEU A 79 17.33 15.14 0.25
N ASP A 80 18.27 15.96 0.70
CA ASP A 80 19.37 15.49 1.54
C ASP A 80 18.98 15.24 3.00
N LYS A 81 17.84 15.76 3.44
CA LYS A 81 17.38 15.63 4.83
C LYS A 81 16.20 14.70 5.01
N THR A 82 15.62 14.23 3.91
CA THR A 82 14.32 13.54 3.93
C THR A 82 14.46 12.15 3.35
N GLY A 83 14.36 11.11 4.18
CA GLY A 83 14.45 9.71 3.71
C GLY A 83 13.20 9.23 2.98
N VAL A 84 12.01 9.57 3.48
CA VAL A 84 10.72 9.27 2.82
C VAL A 84 10.15 10.57 2.31
N LEU A 85 10.15 10.75 0.98
CA LEU A 85 9.64 11.96 0.33
C LEU A 85 8.12 11.96 0.32
N TYR A 86 7.49 10.82 0.06
CA TYR A 86 6.05 10.69 0.08
C TYR A 86 5.61 9.24 0.26
N ALA A 87 4.47 9.04 0.92
CA ALA A 87 3.83 7.74 1.02
C ALA A 87 2.33 7.90 0.83
N PHE A 88 1.81 7.34 -0.26
CA PHE A 88 0.37 7.12 -0.40
C PHE A 88 0.03 5.75 0.20
N ILE A 89 -0.63 5.76 1.34
CA ILE A 89 -1.16 4.54 1.98
C ILE A 89 -2.68 4.62 1.94
N PRO A 90 -3.38 3.68 1.28
CA PRO A 90 -4.80 3.83 1.07
C PRO A 90 -5.55 3.53 2.37
N GLN A 91 -6.71 4.17 2.52
CA GLN A 91 -7.64 3.81 3.58
C GLN A 91 -8.21 2.41 3.31
N THR A 92 -8.20 1.57 4.34
CA THR A 92 -8.71 0.20 4.24
C THR A 92 -10.17 0.17 3.79
N GLY A 93 -10.43 -0.57 2.71
CA GLY A 93 -11.77 -0.73 2.13
C GLY A 93 -12.10 0.25 1.00
N ILE A 94 -11.23 1.23 0.73
CA ILE A 94 -11.38 2.17 -0.40
C ILE A 94 -10.49 1.75 -1.56
N ASP A 95 -9.19 1.58 -1.31
CA ASP A 95 -8.20 1.08 -2.28
C ASP A 95 -7.28 0.07 -1.56
N ASN A 96 -6.62 -0.78 -2.33
CA ASN A 96 -5.68 -1.80 -1.87
C ASN A 96 -4.26 -1.57 -2.38
N ARG A 97 -4.01 -0.46 -3.06
CA ARG A 97 -2.72 -0.10 -3.66
C ARG A 97 -2.04 1.04 -2.91
N TYR A 98 -0.72 1.01 -2.84
CA TYR A 98 0.11 2.03 -2.24
C TYR A 98 1.27 2.39 -3.17
N PHE A 99 1.84 3.57 -2.97
CA PHE A 99 3.19 3.85 -3.43
C PHE A 99 3.96 4.68 -2.43
N ILE A 100 5.28 4.50 -2.42
CA ILE A 100 6.21 5.20 -1.53
C ILE A 100 7.37 5.69 -2.38
N ILE A 101 7.71 6.96 -2.19
CA ILE A 101 8.85 7.62 -2.81
C ILE A 101 9.88 7.86 -1.71
N ASN A 102 11.00 7.16 -1.79
CA ASN A 102 12.12 7.27 -0.87
C ASN A 102 13.29 7.96 -1.54
N ARG A 103 14.03 8.75 -0.75
CA ARG A 103 15.39 9.13 -1.08
C ARG A 103 16.34 8.17 -0.38
N LEU A 104 17.24 7.58 -1.15
CA LEU A 104 18.31 6.71 -0.69
C LEU A 104 19.66 7.45 -0.74
N GLU A 105 20.66 6.90 -0.08
CA GLU A 105 22.03 7.45 -0.11
C GLU A 105 22.65 7.44 -1.52
N GLY A 106 23.49 8.44 -1.79
CA GLY A 106 24.25 8.56 -3.03
C GLY A 106 23.43 8.99 -4.24
N HIS A 107 22.60 10.04 -4.09
CA HIS A 107 21.72 10.61 -5.12
C HIS A 107 20.81 9.56 -5.77
N ARG A 108 20.13 8.78 -4.93
CA ARG A 108 19.22 7.74 -5.39
C ARG A 108 17.81 8.02 -4.96
N ILE A 109 16.87 7.78 -5.86
CA ILE A 109 15.45 7.81 -5.56
C ILE A 109 14.91 6.41 -5.79
N GLU A 110 14.06 5.96 -4.88
CA GLU A 110 13.35 4.69 -4.97
C GLU A 110 11.86 4.96 -4.99
N ILE A 111 11.16 4.33 -5.94
CA ILE A 111 9.70 4.32 -5.99
C ILE A 111 9.26 2.87 -5.79
N ALA A 112 8.61 2.60 -4.66
CA ALA A 112 7.96 1.33 -4.40
C ALA A 112 6.47 1.45 -4.72
N CYS A 113 5.95 0.60 -5.59
CA CYS A 113 4.54 0.49 -5.93
C CYS A 113 4.04 -0.88 -5.49
N GLY A 114 2.93 -0.97 -4.76
CA GLY A 114 2.49 -2.25 -4.24
C GLY A 114 1.06 -2.24 -3.72
N GLY A 115 0.70 -3.32 -3.02
CA GLY A 115 -0.60 -3.45 -2.40
C GLY A 115 -0.90 -4.87 -1.95
N TRP A 116 -2.17 -5.13 -1.64
CA TRP A 116 -2.68 -6.43 -1.16
C TRP A 116 -3.86 -6.92 -2.00
N GLY A 117 -4.12 -8.23 -2.04
CA GLY A 117 -5.21 -8.81 -2.82
C GLY A 117 -4.96 -8.77 -4.33
N ASN A 118 -3.73 -9.08 -4.76
CA ASN A 118 -3.28 -9.09 -6.15
C ASN A 118 -3.57 -7.77 -6.91
N PRO A 119 -3.03 -6.63 -6.42
CA PRO A 119 -3.24 -5.32 -7.05
C PRO A 119 -2.62 -5.27 -8.46
N GLN A 120 -3.21 -4.45 -9.34
CA GLN A 120 -2.50 -3.95 -10.51
C GLN A 120 -1.41 -2.98 -10.06
N ILE A 121 -0.18 -3.24 -10.48
CA ILE A 121 1.01 -2.42 -10.22
C ILE A 121 1.73 -2.20 -11.56
N PRO A 122 2.47 -1.10 -11.73
CA PRO A 122 3.19 -0.82 -12.97
C PRO A 122 4.20 -1.94 -13.23
N GLU A 123 4.23 -2.45 -14.45
CA GLU A 123 5.15 -3.51 -14.88
C GLU A 123 6.50 -2.95 -15.35
N CYS A 124 6.50 -1.68 -15.75
CA CYS A 124 7.71 -0.96 -16.11
C CYS A 124 7.68 0.52 -15.69
N ILE A 125 8.85 1.15 -15.76
CA ILE A 125 9.05 2.56 -15.37
C ILE A 125 8.18 3.53 -16.17
N LYS A 126 7.88 3.22 -17.44
CA LYS A 126 7.05 4.06 -18.30
C LYS A 126 5.60 4.16 -17.83
N GLU A 127 5.14 3.19 -17.04
CA GLU A 127 3.77 3.13 -16.52
C GLU A 127 3.61 3.85 -15.17
N LEU A 128 4.69 4.40 -14.60
CA LEU A 128 4.63 5.10 -13.32
C LEU A 128 3.71 6.33 -13.37
N GLU A 129 3.72 7.06 -14.48
CA GLU A 129 2.87 8.23 -14.64
C GLU A 129 1.38 7.86 -14.65
N ASP A 130 1.01 6.87 -15.48
CA ASP A 130 -0.35 6.32 -15.53
C ASP A 130 -0.78 5.79 -14.15
N TYR A 131 0.13 5.12 -13.45
CA TYR A 131 -0.12 4.62 -12.10
C TYR A 131 -0.44 5.74 -11.11
N PHE A 132 0.32 6.84 -11.11
CA PHE A 132 0.05 8.01 -10.25
C PHE A 132 -1.22 8.76 -10.65
N GLN A 133 -1.52 8.87 -11.94
CA GLN A 133 -2.75 9.49 -12.41
C GLN A 133 -3.98 8.73 -11.93
N ASP A 134 -3.91 7.40 -11.85
CA ASP A 134 -5.03 6.60 -11.35
C ASP A 134 -5.31 6.85 -9.86
N PHE A 135 -4.28 7.10 -9.04
CA PHE A 135 -4.48 7.54 -7.65
C PHE A 135 -5.10 8.93 -7.55
N ALA A 136 -4.68 9.86 -8.42
CA ALA A 136 -5.18 11.24 -8.39
C ALA A 136 -6.68 11.36 -8.72
N ARG A 137 -7.29 10.32 -9.29
CA ARG A 137 -8.76 10.24 -9.47
C ARG A 137 -9.51 10.15 -8.15
N ASN A 138 -8.87 9.59 -7.13
CA ASN A 138 -9.50 9.22 -5.86
C ASN A 138 -8.86 9.94 -4.65
N ALA A 139 -7.75 10.66 -4.84
CA ALA A 139 -7.06 11.37 -3.77
C ALA A 139 -6.28 12.58 -4.27
N ASP A 140 -6.11 13.57 -3.39
CA ASP A 140 -5.28 14.76 -3.67
C ASP A 140 -3.79 14.40 -3.58
N LEU A 141 -3.16 14.17 -4.73
CA LEU A 141 -1.72 13.97 -4.80
C LEU A 141 -0.97 15.32 -4.83
N PRO A 142 0.20 15.42 -4.17
CA PRO A 142 1.08 16.57 -4.34
C PRO A 142 1.45 16.81 -5.81
N ALA A 143 1.31 18.06 -6.26
CA ALA A 143 1.54 18.43 -7.66
C ALA A 143 2.96 18.10 -8.18
N TRP A 144 3.94 18.01 -7.29
CA TRP A 144 5.33 17.69 -7.65
C TRP A 144 5.55 16.22 -8.03
N ILE A 145 4.60 15.31 -7.75
CA ILE A 145 4.76 13.87 -8.04
C ILE A 145 4.82 13.59 -9.55
N PHE A 146 3.97 14.24 -10.35
CA PHE A 146 3.95 14.01 -11.79
C PHE A 146 5.24 14.49 -12.49
N PRO A 147 5.73 15.73 -12.24
CA PRO A 147 6.99 16.16 -12.82
C PRO A 147 8.19 15.33 -12.33
N LEU A 148 8.17 14.83 -11.09
CA LEU A 148 9.19 13.88 -10.63
C LEU A 148 9.18 12.60 -11.46
N ALA A 149 8.00 12.00 -11.69
CA ALA A 149 7.88 10.80 -12.53
C ALA A 149 8.43 11.04 -13.94
N GLU A 150 8.06 12.16 -14.57
CA GLU A 150 8.56 12.54 -15.88
C GLU A 150 10.09 12.64 -15.94
N VAL A 151 10.70 13.26 -14.92
CA VAL A 151 12.16 13.40 -14.84
C VAL A 151 12.83 12.04 -14.67
N LEU A 152 12.30 11.18 -13.79
CA LEU A 152 12.87 9.85 -13.54
C LEU A 152 12.75 8.91 -14.76
N VAL A 153 11.63 8.98 -15.48
CA VAL A 153 11.45 8.24 -16.75
C VAL A 153 12.43 8.70 -17.83
N LYS A 154 12.84 9.98 -17.82
CA LYS A 154 13.79 10.53 -18.80
C LYS A 154 15.23 10.06 -18.56
N ILE A 155 15.65 9.89 -17.30
CA ILE A 155 17.03 9.50 -16.96
C ILE A 155 17.31 8.00 -17.03
N GLU A 156 16.29 7.15 -17.04
CA GLU A 156 16.43 5.70 -17.21
C GLU A 156 16.69 5.29 -18.68
N LYS A 157 16.58 6.23 -19.62
CA LYS A 157 16.82 5.97 -21.05
C LYS A 157 18.30 5.73 -21.37
#